data_AF-A0A936D0Q4-F1
#
_entry.id   AF-A0A936D0Q4-F1
#
_cell.length_a   1.000
_cell.length_b   1.000
_cell.length_c   1.000
_cell.angle_alpha   90.00
_cell.angle_beta   90.00
_cell.angle_gamma   90.00
#
_symmetry.space_group_name_H-M   'P 1'
#
loop_
_entity.id
_entity.type
_entity.pdbx_description
1 polymer ?
#
loop_
_entity_poly.entity_id
_entity_poly.type
_entity_poly.pdbx_seq_one_letter_code
_entity_poly.pdbx_strand_id
1 'polypeptide(L)'
;MLDARGDEVCRINSKDELDCRAMKNAADRYSPARTPWWMAPHALAPLIMLPLLTAAWIVPVQFHWELGRFAKFMTFNLYLLGLGGVLFFALGSFLASASTGDPAGRPLATMAESRVFPRFMTYTCWTLWAISVAAYAIWFMPVARNPSLLIAVLSGRGAELGIRDMIGTIPGVTTLVQAQVVYVTLIGVRSFCLPSLRPNRLEFVALLAIVFLALIRNVIWSERLAVIEIVIPLAILYLRRPRFPRLTALMPMFGAMGLFGFFSIFEYFRSWSAYYKYQYDNFFVFILARFSGYYITALDNGAGLVRDWGGIGAPLNTAEWYWQFPWEIGQTYMSKLLGLRILDYNAWLFWNATEEFNNPSGIYMPIVDFGPAGGLVFLFLFGLLTGYIYRSFVRGTFAGLIIFPSWFIGVLELPRIHYLFNTRYFPIIMICLALIFLVSVVLGEERWQSNVHTPSNEFRGHRPL
;
A
#
# COMPACT_ATOMS: atom_id res chain seq x y z
N MET A 1 44.52 34.34 12.21
CA MET A 1 45.17 33.42 11.27
C MET A 1 44.09 32.93 10.32
N LEU A 2 44.13 33.40 9.07
CA LEU A 2 43.26 32.95 8.00
C LEU A 2 43.78 31.60 7.48
N ASP A 3 42.89 30.63 7.27
CA ASP A 3 43.20 29.41 6.52
C ASP A 3 43.13 29.71 5.01
N ALA A 4 43.81 28.91 4.19
CA ALA A 4 44.06 29.03 2.76
C ALA A 4 42.81 28.98 1.85
N ARG A 5 41.61 29.18 2.41
CA ARG A 5 40.34 29.31 1.68
C ARG A 5 39.61 30.64 1.92
N GLY A 6 40.15 31.53 2.75
CA GLY A 6 39.56 32.87 2.94
C GLY A 6 38.24 32.90 3.72
N ASP A 7 37.87 31.81 4.40
CA ASP A 7 36.74 31.81 5.33
C ASP A 7 37.18 32.37 6.69
N GLU A 8 36.42 33.32 7.21
CA GLU A 8 36.57 33.81 8.59
C GLU A 8 36.45 32.64 9.56
N VAL A 9 37.53 32.34 10.29
CA VAL A 9 37.47 31.46 11.46
C VAL A 9 36.73 32.22 12.56
N CYS A 10 35.41 32.15 12.50
CA CYS A 10 34.53 32.52 13.58
C CYS A 10 34.88 31.57 14.75
N ARG A 11 35.62 32.06 15.75
CA ARG A 11 35.80 31.36 17.04
C ARG A 11 34.48 31.39 17.77
N ILE A 12 33.58 30.52 17.35
CA ILE A 12 32.29 30.28 17.96
C ILE A 12 32.56 29.47 19.24
N ASN A 13 32.08 29.98 20.39
CA ASN A 13 32.17 29.26 21.66
C ASN A 13 31.52 27.87 21.53
N SER A 14 31.99 26.88 22.29
CA SER A 14 31.43 25.50 22.24
C SER A 14 29.92 25.42 22.50
N LYS A 15 29.35 26.43 23.18
CA LYS A 15 27.91 26.59 23.42
C LYS A 15 27.17 27.07 22.17
N ASP A 16 27.75 28.02 21.45
CA ASP A 16 27.21 28.55 20.19
C ASP A 16 27.35 27.53 19.04
N GLU A 17 28.35 26.64 19.07
CA GLU A 17 28.43 25.47 18.16
C GLU A 17 27.31 24.46 18.43
N LEU A 18 26.95 24.25 19.71
CA LEU A 18 25.85 23.39 20.12
C LEU A 18 24.51 23.98 19.69
N ASP A 19 24.32 25.29 19.86
CA ASP A 19 23.12 26.01 19.41
C ASP A 19 23.03 26.11 17.89
N CYS A 20 24.13 26.36 17.17
CA CYS A 20 24.16 26.29 15.71
C CYS A 20 23.87 24.87 15.20
N ARG A 21 24.40 23.81 15.83
CA ARG A 21 24.04 22.42 15.49
C ARG A 21 22.58 22.11 15.83
N ALA A 22 22.05 22.61 16.94
CA ALA A 22 20.65 22.45 17.30
C ALA A 22 19.73 23.16 16.30
N MET A 23 20.09 24.38 15.87
CA MET A 23 19.37 25.15 14.85
C MET A 23 19.50 24.53 13.46
N LYS A 24 20.66 24.00 13.07
CA LYS A 24 20.85 23.29 11.79
C LYS A 24 20.07 21.97 11.79
N ASN A 25 20.07 21.24 12.91
CA ASN A 25 19.24 20.04 13.11
C ASN A 25 17.74 20.38 13.18
N ALA A 26 17.36 21.57 13.62
CA ALA A 26 15.98 22.06 13.58
C ALA A 26 15.59 22.43 12.14
N ALA A 27 16.40 23.21 11.42
CA ALA A 27 16.17 23.57 10.02
C ALA A 27 16.12 22.34 9.09
N ASP A 28 17.02 21.37 9.28
CA ASP A 28 17.01 20.08 8.57
C ASP A 28 15.82 19.19 8.97
N ARG A 29 15.21 19.40 10.14
CA ARG A 29 13.98 18.69 10.53
C ARG A 29 12.79 19.12 9.67
N TYR A 30 12.75 20.39 9.22
CA TYR A 30 11.63 20.97 8.47
C TYR A 30 11.82 21.01 6.94
N SER A 31 12.99 20.63 6.41
CA SER A 31 13.20 20.57 4.96
C SER A 31 12.44 19.39 4.32
N PRO A 32 11.95 19.53 3.07
CA PRO A 32 11.33 18.45 2.31
C PRO A 32 12.25 17.23 2.30
N ALA A 33 11.71 16.04 2.56
CA ALA A 33 12.54 14.84 2.59
C ALA A 33 13.14 14.60 1.19
N ARG A 34 14.45 14.31 1.15
CA ARG A 34 15.13 13.84 -0.08
C ARG A 34 14.74 12.38 -0.34
N THR A 35 13.55 12.18 -0.88
CA THR A 35 13.06 10.85 -1.22
C THR A 35 13.84 10.28 -2.42
N PRO A 36 14.11 8.96 -2.43
CA PRO A 36 14.63 8.29 -3.62
C PRO A 36 13.69 8.44 -4.82
N TRP A 37 14.24 8.47 -6.03
CA TRP A 37 13.49 8.66 -7.27
C TRP A 37 12.36 7.63 -7.47
N TRP A 38 12.59 6.38 -7.07
CA TRP A 38 11.63 5.29 -7.23
C TRP A 38 10.45 5.35 -6.26
N MET A 39 10.50 6.21 -5.23
CA MET A 39 9.29 6.46 -4.42
C MET A 39 8.28 7.32 -5.19
N ALA A 40 8.72 8.05 -6.21
CA ALA A 40 7.84 8.84 -7.04
C ALA A 40 6.97 7.90 -7.91
N PRO A 41 5.63 7.94 -7.80
CA PRO A 41 4.78 6.99 -8.51
C PRO A 41 4.89 7.12 -10.03
N HIS A 42 5.10 8.33 -10.54
CA HIS A 42 5.35 8.59 -11.97
C HIS A 42 6.63 7.95 -12.52
N ALA A 43 7.62 7.64 -11.67
CA ALA A 43 8.85 6.96 -12.09
C ALA A 43 8.75 5.44 -11.89
N LEU A 44 8.20 5.02 -10.76
CA LEU A 44 8.09 3.60 -10.41
C LEU A 44 7.07 2.85 -11.26
N ALA A 45 5.91 3.45 -11.50
CA ALA A 45 4.85 2.79 -12.24
C ALA A 45 5.31 2.41 -13.65
N PRO A 46 5.89 3.31 -14.47
CA PRO A 46 6.47 2.91 -15.74
C PRO A 46 7.60 1.88 -15.62
N LEU A 47 8.49 2.03 -14.63
CA LEU A 47 9.61 1.10 -14.42
C LEU A 47 9.14 -0.35 -14.24
N ILE A 48 8.05 -0.57 -13.51
CA ILE A 48 7.53 -1.91 -13.23
C ILE A 48 6.53 -2.36 -14.29
N MET A 49 5.57 -1.49 -14.64
CA MET A 49 4.44 -1.86 -15.49
C MET A 49 4.85 -2.05 -16.94
N LEU A 50 5.75 -1.22 -17.49
CA LEU A 50 6.11 -1.30 -18.92
C LEU A 50 6.82 -2.62 -19.25
N PRO A 51 7.86 -3.07 -18.51
CA PRO A 51 8.49 -4.36 -18.80
C PRO A 51 7.51 -5.53 -18.68
N LEU A 52 6.62 -5.52 -17.68
CA LEU A 52 5.62 -6.57 -17.51
C LEU A 52 4.57 -6.57 -18.64
N LEU A 53 4.10 -5.39 -19.05
CA LEU A 53 3.15 -5.24 -20.15
C LEU A 53 3.77 -5.66 -21.49
N THR A 54 5.00 -5.25 -21.75
CA THR A 54 5.74 -5.69 -22.94
C THR A 54 6.01 -7.19 -22.90
N ALA A 55 6.34 -7.76 -21.74
CA ALA A 55 6.48 -9.21 -21.59
C ALA A 55 5.16 -9.93 -21.90
N ALA A 56 4.04 -9.47 -21.36
CA ALA A 56 2.73 -10.06 -21.64
C ALA A 56 2.35 -10.01 -23.13
N TRP A 57 2.76 -8.96 -23.84
CA TRP A 57 2.56 -8.86 -25.29
C TRP A 57 3.50 -9.77 -26.10
N ILE A 58 4.79 -9.86 -25.75
CA ILE A 58 5.77 -10.62 -26.53
C ILE A 58 5.63 -12.13 -26.30
N VAL A 59 5.29 -12.55 -25.08
CA VAL A 59 5.27 -13.96 -24.68
C VAL A 59 4.31 -14.74 -25.59
N PRO A 60 4.77 -15.87 -26.16
CA PRO A 60 3.99 -16.60 -27.15
C PRO A 60 2.85 -17.40 -26.51
N VAL A 61 1.92 -17.87 -27.33
CA VAL A 61 0.73 -18.62 -26.86
C VAL A 61 1.14 -19.91 -26.13
N GLN A 62 2.24 -20.53 -26.54
CA GLN A 62 2.80 -21.74 -25.96
C GLN A 62 3.05 -21.62 -24.45
N PHE A 63 3.51 -20.45 -23.99
CA PHE A 63 3.70 -20.19 -22.56
C PHE A 63 2.37 -20.29 -21.78
N HIS A 64 1.28 -19.80 -22.35
CA HIS A 64 -0.05 -19.89 -21.74
C HIS A 64 -0.58 -21.33 -21.75
N TRP A 65 -0.17 -22.14 -22.73
CA TRP A 65 -0.47 -23.56 -22.76
C TRP A 65 0.28 -24.33 -21.68
N GLU A 66 1.57 -24.04 -21.49
CA GLU A 66 2.40 -24.64 -20.45
C GLU A 66 1.91 -24.33 -19.03
N LEU A 67 1.32 -23.15 -18.81
CA LEU A 67 0.76 -22.75 -17.52
C LEU A 67 -0.64 -23.31 -17.21
N GLY A 68 -1.28 -24.04 -18.15
CA GLY A 68 -2.60 -24.62 -17.91
C GLY A 68 -3.63 -24.47 -19.03
N ARG A 69 -3.19 -24.40 -20.30
CA ARG A 69 -4.03 -24.51 -21.52
C ARG A 69 -5.03 -23.37 -21.78
N PHE A 70 -4.58 -22.11 -21.87
CA PHE A 70 -5.48 -20.99 -22.25
C PHE A 70 -5.06 -20.20 -23.50
N ALA A 71 -6.03 -19.45 -24.03
CA ALA A 71 -5.87 -18.51 -25.12
C ALA A 71 -5.15 -17.25 -24.64
N LYS A 72 -4.25 -16.74 -25.47
CA LYS A 72 -3.65 -15.42 -25.28
C LYS A 72 -4.63 -14.36 -25.79
N PHE A 73 -5.03 -13.44 -24.93
CA PHE A 73 -5.96 -12.36 -25.29
C PHE A 73 -5.25 -11.07 -25.70
N MET A 74 -4.00 -10.87 -25.27
CA MET A 74 -3.22 -9.67 -25.49
C MET A 74 -2.91 -9.47 -26.99
N THR A 75 -3.63 -8.54 -27.61
CA THR A 75 -3.39 -8.06 -28.97
C THR A 75 -2.57 -6.77 -28.96
N PHE A 76 -2.03 -6.37 -30.12
CA PHE A 76 -1.27 -5.13 -30.24
C PHE A 76 -2.09 -3.89 -29.84
N ASN A 77 -3.39 -3.85 -30.17
CA ASN A 77 -4.27 -2.73 -29.80
C ASN A 77 -4.48 -2.65 -28.28
N LEU A 78 -4.66 -3.79 -27.61
CA LEU A 78 -4.82 -3.85 -26.15
C LEU A 78 -3.50 -3.54 -25.43
N TYR A 79 -2.37 -3.93 -26.02
CA TYR A 79 -1.04 -3.51 -25.57
C TYR A 79 -0.88 -1.98 -25.64
N LEU A 80 -1.20 -1.35 -26.78
CA LEU A 80 -1.15 0.11 -26.92
C LEU A 80 -2.09 0.82 -25.93
N LEU A 81 -3.26 0.25 -25.67
CA LEU A 81 -4.21 0.79 -24.70
C LEU A 81 -3.65 0.69 -23.27
N GLY A 82 -3.06 -0.45 -22.90
CA GLY A 82 -2.37 -0.62 -21.62
C GLY A 82 -1.18 0.34 -21.46
N LEU A 83 -0.40 0.53 -22.54
CA LEU A 83 0.70 1.48 -22.60
C LEU A 83 0.20 2.91 -22.36
N GLY A 84 -0.88 3.30 -23.06
CA GLY A 84 -1.56 4.56 -22.83
C GLY A 84 -2.01 4.73 -21.38
N GLY A 85 -2.56 3.67 -20.77
CA GLY A 85 -2.98 3.67 -19.37
C GLY A 85 -1.84 3.96 -18.39
N VAL A 86 -0.69 3.29 -18.56
CA VAL A 86 0.50 3.51 -17.74
C VAL A 86 1.03 4.93 -17.91
N LEU A 87 1.09 5.44 -19.15
CA LEU A 87 1.58 6.79 -19.44
C LEU A 87 0.65 7.88 -18.91
N PHE A 88 -0.67 7.71 -19.01
CA PHE A 88 -1.66 8.65 -18.46
C PHE A 88 -1.60 8.69 -16.93
N PHE A 89 -1.47 7.52 -16.28
CA PHE A 89 -1.24 7.44 -14.84
C PHE A 89 0.05 8.17 -14.43
N ALA A 90 1.16 7.89 -15.13
CA ALA A 90 2.44 8.52 -14.84
C ALA A 90 2.41 10.04 -15.05
N LEU A 91 1.77 10.51 -16.13
CA LEU A 91 1.59 11.93 -16.43
C LEU A 91 0.77 12.62 -15.33
N GLY A 92 -0.38 12.06 -14.94
CA GLY A 92 -1.19 12.60 -13.85
C GLY A 92 -0.40 12.67 -12.54
N SER A 93 0.32 11.60 -12.20
CA SER A 93 1.15 11.59 -10.99
C SER A 93 2.28 12.62 -11.03
N PHE A 94 2.93 12.78 -12.18
CA PHE A 94 3.96 13.78 -12.38
C PHE A 94 3.42 15.20 -12.17
N LEU A 95 2.33 15.57 -12.86
CA LEU A 95 1.73 16.90 -12.79
C LEU A 95 1.31 17.27 -11.35
N ALA A 96 0.66 16.34 -10.64
CA ALA A 96 0.26 16.59 -9.25
C ALA A 96 1.46 16.69 -8.30
N SER A 97 2.52 15.89 -8.55
CA SER A 97 3.74 15.93 -7.72
C SER A 97 4.60 17.19 -7.96
N ALA A 98 4.62 17.69 -9.20
CA ALA A 98 5.37 18.87 -9.61
C ALA A 98 4.67 20.20 -9.27
N SER A 99 3.35 20.17 -9.04
CA SER A 99 2.60 21.35 -8.65
C SER A 99 3.15 21.99 -7.37
N THR A 100 3.37 23.30 -7.40
CA THR A 100 3.99 24.10 -6.33
C THR A 100 3.06 24.36 -5.16
N GLY A 101 1.74 24.24 -5.35
CA GLY A 101 0.75 24.53 -4.31
C GLY A 101 0.98 23.75 -3.01
N ASP A 102 0.73 24.39 -1.88
CA ASP A 102 0.83 23.75 -0.57
C ASP A 102 -0.23 22.64 -0.43
N PRO A 103 0.18 21.37 -0.18
CA PRO A 103 -0.79 20.33 0.09
C PRO A 103 -1.54 20.70 1.37
N ALA A 104 -2.84 20.44 1.35
CA ALA A 104 -3.69 20.68 2.48
C ALA A 104 -3.25 19.80 3.65
N GLY A 105 -2.97 20.41 4.79
CA GLY A 105 -2.61 19.71 6.02
C GLY A 105 -1.43 20.35 6.75
N ARG A 106 -1.44 20.25 8.09
CA ARG A 106 -0.33 20.77 8.89
C ARG A 106 0.86 19.81 8.80
N PRO A 107 2.11 20.32 8.74
CA PRO A 107 3.29 19.50 8.89
C PRO A 107 3.24 18.71 10.20
N LEU A 108 3.65 17.44 10.16
CA LEU A 108 3.61 16.56 11.34
C LEU A 108 4.45 17.11 12.50
N ALA A 109 5.56 17.79 12.20
CA ALA A 109 6.43 18.39 13.21
C ALA A 109 5.68 19.43 14.06
N THR A 110 4.86 20.29 13.44
CA THR A 110 4.02 21.26 14.15
C THR A 110 2.96 20.58 15.01
N MET A 111 2.40 19.46 14.55
CA MET A 111 1.44 18.69 15.34
C MET A 111 2.08 18.02 16.56
N ALA A 112 3.36 17.63 16.47
CA ALA A 112 4.07 16.97 17.56
C ALA A 112 4.37 17.89 18.76
N GLU A 113 4.27 19.21 18.58
CA GLU A 113 4.40 20.21 19.65
C GLU A 113 3.13 20.33 20.51
N SER A 114 1.98 19.83 20.03
CA SER A 114 0.73 19.76 20.80
C SER A 114 0.87 18.86 22.03
N ARG A 115 0.21 19.23 23.13
CA ARG A 115 0.17 18.39 24.34
C ARG A 115 -0.74 17.17 24.19
N VAL A 116 -1.76 17.27 23.34
CA VAL A 116 -2.81 16.24 23.19
C VAL A 116 -2.42 15.19 22.15
N PHE A 117 -1.72 15.62 21.09
CA PHE A 117 -1.37 14.77 19.95
C PHE A 117 -0.56 13.50 20.33
N PRO A 118 0.48 13.55 21.18
CA PRO A 118 1.21 12.36 21.64
C PRO A 118 0.33 11.30 22.31
N ARG A 119 -0.59 11.74 23.18
CA ARG A 119 -1.50 10.87 23.92
C ARG A 119 -2.49 10.22 22.97
N PHE A 120 -3.08 11.04 22.08
CA PHE A 120 -3.96 10.56 21.02
C PHE A 120 -3.30 9.46 20.19
N MET A 121 -2.08 9.70 19.68
CA MET A 121 -1.33 8.71 18.89
C MET A 121 -1.10 7.39 19.65
N THR A 122 -0.77 7.47 20.93
CA THR A 122 -0.55 6.28 21.77
C THR A 122 -1.83 5.48 21.97
N TYR A 123 -2.93 6.15 22.35
CA TYR A 123 -4.23 5.48 22.52
C TYR A 123 -4.73 4.87 21.21
N THR A 124 -4.63 5.60 20.10
CA THR A 124 -4.99 5.09 18.78
C THR A 124 -4.18 3.85 18.42
N CYS A 125 -2.85 3.84 18.67
CA CYS A 125 -2.02 2.66 18.40
C CYS A 125 -2.51 1.44 19.18
N TRP A 126 -2.79 1.58 20.48
CA TRP A 126 -3.29 0.46 21.30
C TRP A 126 -4.69 0.01 20.89
N THR A 127 -5.58 0.94 20.53
CA THR A 127 -6.92 0.60 20.03
C THR A 127 -6.84 -0.20 18.73
N LEU A 128 -6.05 0.27 17.75
CA LEU A 128 -5.89 -0.46 16.48
C LEU A 128 -5.24 -1.83 16.68
N TRP A 129 -4.22 -1.91 17.54
CA TRP A 129 -3.60 -3.18 17.89
C TRP A 129 -4.60 -4.15 18.53
N ALA A 130 -5.40 -3.68 19.50
CA ALA A 130 -6.40 -4.51 20.17
C ALA A 130 -7.47 -5.02 19.19
N ILE A 131 -7.95 -4.16 18.28
CA ILE A 131 -8.89 -4.55 17.22
C ILE A 131 -8.27 -5.63 16.32
N SER A 132 -7.03 -5.44 15.86
CA SER A 132 -6.35 -6.40 15.00
C SER A 132 -6.11 -7.75 15.68
N VAL A 133 -5.63 -7.74 16.93
CA VAL A 133 -5.39 -8.97 17.69
C VAL A 133 -6.70 -9.69 18.01
N ALA A 134 -7.77 -8.97 18.36
CA ALA A 134 -9.08 -9.57 18.56
C ALA A 134 -9.61 -10.21 17.26
N ALA A 135 -9.46 -9.53 16.12
CA ALA A 135 -9.84 -10.08 14.82
C ALA A 135 -9.04 -11.35 14.48
N TYR A 136 -7.71 -11.35 14.71
CA TYR A 136 -6.89 -12.55 14.56
C TYR A 136 -7.30 -13.68 15.51
N ALA A 137 -7.61 -13.38 16.77
CA ALA A 137 -8.02 -14.39 17.74
C ALA A 137 -9.32 -15.08 17.32
N ILE A 138 -10.30 -14.32 16.84
CA ILE A 138 -11.56 -14.86 16.30
C ILE A 138 -11.29 -15.68 15.04
N TRP A 139 -10.50 -15.16 14.11
CA TRP A 139 -10.25 -15.83 12.84
C TRP A 139 -9.41 -17.10 12.98
N PHE A 140 -8.45 -17.13 13.91
CA PHE A 140 -7.59 -18.29 14.15
C PHE A 140 -8.24 -19.33 15.08
N MET A 141 -9.44 -19.07 15.59
CA MET A 141 -10.16 -19.99 16.48
C MET A 141 -10.29 -21.43 15.92
N PRO A 142 -10.58 -21.67 14.63
CA PRO A 142 -10.65 -23.03 14.09
C PRO A 142 -9.30 -23.77 14.16
N VAL A 143 -8.20 -23.06 13.89
CA VAL A 143 -6.83 -23.60 13.96
C VAL A 143 -6.44 -23.88 15.41
N ALA A 144 -6.80 -22.99 16.34
CA ALA A 144 -6.55 -23.17 17.76
C ALA A 144 -7.31 -24.36 18.35
N ARG A 145 -8.53 -24.64 17.84
CA ARG A 145 -9.34 -25.81 18.25
C ARG A 145 -8.82 -27.12 17.69
N ASN A 146 -8.24 -27.11 16.49
CA ASN A 146 -7.71 -28.31 15.82
C ASN A 146 -6.26 -28.09 15.35
N PRO A 147 -5.25 -28.25 16.24
CA PRO A 147 -3.84 -28.04 15.90
C PRO A 147 -3.32 -28.97 14.80
N SER A 148 -3.98 -30.10 14.57
CA SER A 148 -3.69 -31.02 13.47
C SER A 148 -3.77 -30.35 12.10
N LEU A 149 -4.62 -29.32 11.93
CA LEU A 149 -4.71 -28.53 10.70
C LEU A 149 -3.39 -27.79 10.41
N LEU A 150 -2.76 -27.22 11.45
CA LEU A 150 -1.48 -26.54 11.32
C LEU A 150 -0.37 -27.52 10.89
N ILE A 151 -0.34 -28.70 11.51
CA ILE A 151 0.63 -29.75 11.19
C ILE A 151 0.42 -30.25 9.75
N ALA A 152 -0.83 -30.43 9.32
CA ALA A 152 -1.16 -30.87 7.96
C ALA A 152 -0.71 -29.84 6.89
N VAL A 153 -0.89 -28.55 7.17
CA VAL A 153 -0.39 -27.47 6.28
C VAL A 153 1.15 -27.48 6.23
N LEU A 154 1.82 -27.56 7.39
CA LEU A 154 3.28 -27.59 7.46
C LEU A 154 3.90 -28.85 6.85
N SER A 155 3.19 -29.97 6.86
CA SER A 155 3.62 -31.21 6.23
C SER A 155 3.35 -31.27 4.72
N GLY A 156 2.88 -30.17 4.11
CA GLY A 156 2.57 -30.09 2.67
C GLY A 156 1.25 -30.75 2.26
N ARG A 157 0.46 -31.30 3.18
CA ARG A 157 -0.85 -31.92 2.89
C ARG A 157 -2.00 -30.91 2.83
N GLY A 158 -1.71 -29.63 3.00
CA GLY A 158 -2.70 -28.55 3.01
C GLY A 158 -3.44 -28.37 1.68
N ALA A 159 -2.82 -28.74 0.56
CA ALA A 159 -3.42 -28.66 -0.77
C ALA A 159 -4.36 -29.86 -1.08
N GLU A 160 -4.11 -31.04 -0.50
CA GLU A 160 -4.88 -32.27 -0.76
C GLU A 160 -6.23 -32.32 -0.05
N LEU A 161 -6.37 -31.62 1.08
CA LEU A 161 -7.48 -31.82 2.02
C LEU A 161 -8.60 -30.78 1.93
N GLY A 162 -8.61 -29.87 0.95
CA GLY A 162 -9.62 -28.80 0.89
C GLY A 162 -9.65 -27.92 2.16
N ILE A 163 -8.53 -27.88 2.90
CA ILE A 163 -8.43 -27.25 4.23
C ILE A 163 -8.80 -25.76 4.16
N ARG A 164 -8.56 -25.11 3.02
CA ARG A 164 -8.93 -23.71 2.80
C ARG A 164 -10.44 -23.47 2.84
N ASP A 165 -11.21 -24.38 2.26
CA ASP A 165 -12.67 -24.28 2.24
C ASP A 165 -13.25 -24.63 3.62
N MET A 166 -12.60 -25.54 4.36
CA MET A 166 -12.98 -25.86 5.74
C MET A 166 -12.63 -24.76 6.75
N ILE A 167 -11.51 -24.05 6.57
CA ILE A 167 -11.09 -22.98 7.47
C ILE A 167 -11.82 -21.67 7.14
N GLY A 168 -12.08 -21.42 5.85
CA GLY A 168 -12.84 -20.27 5.37
C GLY A 168 -12.25 -18.90 5.76
N THR A 169 -12.85 -17.86 5.20
CA THR A 169 -12.69 -16.49 5.68
C THR A 169 -14.01 -16.04 6.26
N ILE A 170 -14.01 -15.45 7.45
CA ILE A 170 -15.21 -14.85 8.04
C ILE A 170 -15.29 -13.41 7.52
N PRO A 171 -16.27 -13.08 6.63
CA PRO A 171 -16.41 -11.73 6.11
C PRO A 171 -16.58 -10.72 7.26
N GLY A 172 -15.98 -9.54 7.13
CA GLY A 172 -15.96 -8.53 8.19
C GLY A 172 -14.85 -8.75 9.22
N VAL A 173 -14.62 -9.97 9.71
CA VAL A 173 -13.51 -10.24 10.66
C VAL A 173 -12.16 -10.14 9.95
N THR A 174 -12.02 -10.78 8.78
CA THR A 174 -10.80 -10.69 7.96
C THR A 174 -10.54 -9.26 7.46
N THR A 175 -11.60 -8.48 7.30
CA THR A 175 -11.56 -7.05 6.96
C THR A 175 -11.04 -6.23 8.14
N LEU A 176 -11.46 -6.51 9.39
CA LEU A 176 -10.96 -5.84 10.59
C LEU A 176 -9.48 -6.09 10.87
N VAL A 177 -8.93 -7.23 10.43
CA VAL A 177 -7.48 -7.49 10.49
C VAL A 177 -6.69 -6.38 9.78
N GLN A 178 -7.26 -5.72 8.76
CA GLN A 178 -6.60 -4.65 8.01
C GLN A 178 -6.30 -3.39 8.83
N ALA A 179 -6.89 -3.23 10.01
CA ALA A 179 -6.49 -2.21 10.98
C ALA A 179 -5.00 -2.30 11.35
N GLN A 180 -4.39 -3.48 11.22
CA GLN A 180 -2.98 -3.72 11.50
C GLN A 180 -2.07 -2.85 10.62
N VAL A 181 -2.47 -2.59 9.37
CA VAL A 181 -1.66 -1.84 8.40
C VAL A 181 -1.52 -0.40 8.86
N VAL A 182 -2.61 0.19 9.36
CA VAL A 182 -2.59 1.53 9.92
C VAL A 182 -1.82 1.57 11.24
N TYR A 183 -2.00 0.58 12.11
CA TYR A 183 -1.21 0.45 13.35
C TYR A 183 0.30 0.45 13.07
N VAL A 184 0.75 -0.42 12.16
CA VAL A 184 2.16 -0.54 11.76
C VAL A 184 2.66 0.77 11.17
N THR A 185 1.85 1.43 10.34
CA THR A 185 2.19 2.73 9.74
C THR A 185 2.37 3.80 10.81
N LEU A 186 1.48 3.88 11.82
CA LEU A 186 1.62 4.82 12.93
C LEU A 186 2.87 4.56 13.78
N ILE A 187 3.19 3.30 14.06
CA ILE A 187 4.43 2.91 14.74
C ILE A 187 5.65 3.32 13.91
N GLY A 188 5.62 3.12 12.59
CA GLY A 188 6.68 3.57 11.67
C GLY A 188 6.84 5.10 11.68
N VAL A 189 5.74 5.85 11.62
CA VAL A 189 5.75 7.32 11.70
C VAL A 189 6.37 7.78 13.02
N ARG A 190 5.95 7.20 14.15
CA ARG A 190 6.53 7.51 15.47
C ARG A 190 8.00 7.13 15.59
N SER A 191 8.41 6.02 15.01
CA SER A 191 9.80 5.53 15.09
C SER A 191 10.75 6.36 14.24
N PHE A 192 10.36 6.70 13.01
CA PHE A 192 11.26 7.27 12.00
C PHE A 192 11.04 8.76 11.73
N CYS A 193 9.82 9.27 11.93
CA CYS A 193 9.50 10.67 11.67
C CYS A 193 9.41 11.53 12.95
N LEU A 194 9.18 10.92 14.13
CA LEU A 194 8.99 11.65 15.40
C LEU A 194 9.90 11.12 16.53
N PRO A 195 11.19 11.52 16.59
CA PRO A 195 12.12 11.04 17.62
C PRO A 195 11.66 11.26 19.07
N SER A 196 10.84 12.28 19.33
CA SER A 196 10.28 12.57 20.66
C SER A 196 9.20 11.58 21.11
N LEU A 197 8.58 10.85 20.17
CA LEU A 197 7.45 9.94 20.42
C LEU A 197 7.77 8.49 20.08
N ARG A 198 9.04 8.11 20.22
CA ARG A 198 9.49 6.75 19.93
C ARG A 198 8.67 5.71 20.68
N PRO A 199 8.36 4.58 20.03
CA PRO A 199 7.59 3.54 20.68
C PRO A 199 8.35 2.95 21.87
N ASN A 200 7.60 2.56 22.90
CA ASN A 200 8.17 1.90 24.06
C ASN A 200 8.44 0.40 23.77
N ARG A 201 9.07 -0.31 24.72
CA ARG A 201 9.37 -1.74 24.56
C ARG A 201 8.11 -2.59 24.34
N LEU A 202 6.99 -2.24 24.99
CA LEU A 202 5.73 -2.97 24.87
C LEU A 202 5.13 -2.82 23.48
N GLU A 203 5.17 -1.62 22.91
CA GLU A 203 4.70 -1.36 21.54
C GLU A 203 5.57 -2.07 20.50
N PHE A 204 6.87 -2.23 20.76
CA PHE A 204 7.74 -3.03 19.91
C PHE A 204 7.40 -4.52 19.98
N VAL A 205 7.14 -5.06 21.19
CA VAL A 205 6.66 -6.44 21.36
C VAL A 205 5.29 -6.64 20.67
N ALA A 206 4.40 -5.66 20.78
CA ALA A 206 3.10 -5.66 20.11
C ALA A 206 3.23 -5.66 18.57
N LEU A 207 4.18 -4.91 18.02
CA LEU A 207 4.54 -4.97 16.59
C LEU A 207 5.04 -6.35 16.19
N LEU A 208 5.96 -6.94 16.96
CA LEU A 208 6.47 -8.29 16.69
C LEU A 208 5.35 -9.34 16.72
N ALA A 209 4.38 -9.20 17.63
CA ALA A 209 3.21 -10.07 17.69
C ALA A 209 2.37 -9.98 16.40
N ILE A 210 2.11 -8.77 15.90
CA ILE A 210 1.40 -8.57 14.62
C ILE A 210 2.18 -9.18 13.43
N VAL A 211 3.50 -8.98 13.38
CA VAL A 211 4.36 -9.58 12.34
C VAL A 211 4.27 -11.11 12.39
N PHE A 212 4.32 -11.69 13.59
CA PHE A 212 4.20 -13.14 13.77
C PHE A 212 2.84 -13.67 13.33
N LEU A 213 1.74 -12.99 13.69
CA LEU A 213 0.38 -13.36 13.25
C LEU A 213 0.23 -13.26 11.72
N ALA A 214 0.82 -12.24 11.09
CA ALA A 214 0.81 -12.10 9.64
C ALA A 214 1.63 -13.19 8.93
N LEU A 215 2.74 -13.66 9.53
CA LEU A 215 3.50 -14.80 9.01
C LEU A 215 2.69 -16.10 9.10
N ILE A 216 2.02 -16.35 10.21
CA ILE A 216 1.10 -17.50 10.35
C ILE A 216 0.00 -17.41 9.29
N ARG A 217 -0.61 -16.23 9.12
CA ARG A 217 -1.62 -15.97 8.09
C ARG A 217 -1.10 -16.30 6.69
N ASN A 218 0.11 -15.88 6.36
CA ASN A 218 0.74 -16.20 5.08
C ASN A 218 0.98 -17.71 4.91
N VAL A 219 1.35 -18.46 5.94
CA VAL A 219 1.55 -19.91 5.83
C VAL A 219 0.22 -20.65 5.67
N ILE A 220 -0.76 -20.39 6.54
CA ILE A 220 -2.02 -21.15 6.59
C ILE A 220 -2.95 -20.80 5.42
N TRP A 221 -3.18 -19.50 5.18
CA TRP A 221 -4.08 -19.03 4.12
C TRP A 221 -3.35 -18.66 2.83
N SER A 222 -2.02 -18.82 2.77
CA SER A 222 -1.22 -18.47 1.59
C SER A 222 -1.34 -17.00 1.19
N GLU A 223 -1.61 -16.16 2.18
CA GLU A 223 -1.93 -14.77 1.97
C GLU A 223 -0.67 -13.89 2.02
N ARG A 224 0.11 -13.98 0.96
CA ARG A 224 1.43 -13.31 0.82
C ARG A 224 1.36 -11.81 1.01
N LEU A 225 0.24 -11.22 0.58
CA LEU A 225 0.02 -9.79 0.66
C LEU A 225 -0.02 -9.28 2.10
N ALA A 226 -0.44 -10.09 3.08
CA ALA A 226 -0.51 -9.67 4.48
C ALA A 226 0.86 -9.31 5.08
N VAL A 227 1.93 -9.99 4.65
CA VAL A 227 3.30 -9.67 5.10
C VAL A 227 3.81 -8.44 4.37
N ILE A 228 3.52 -8.33 3.07
CA ILE A 228 3.87 -7.18 2.23
C ILE A 228 3.22 -5.89 2.76
N GLU A 229 1.96 -5.98 3.21
CA GLU A 229 1.16 -4.93 3.85
C GLU A 229 1.77 -4.39 5.15
N ILE A 230 2.70 -5.11 5.77
CA ILE A 230 3.41 -4.68 6.99
C ILE A 230 4.81 -4.19 6.64
N VAL A 231 5.53 -4.95 5.82
CA VAL A 231 6.94 -4.68 5.50
C VAL A 231 7.08 -3.42 4.64
N ILE A 232 6.25 -3.26 3.61
CA ILE A 232 6.37 -2.12 2.68
C ILE A 232 6.10 -0.79 3.39
N PRO A 233 5.01 -0.60 4.16
CA PRO A 233 4.78 0.67 4.82
C PRO A 233 5.92 1.10 5.75
N LEU A 234 6.48 0.17 6.52
CA LEU A 234 7.65 0.42 7.37
C LEU A 234 8.89 0.78 6.54
N ALA A 235 9.16 0.03 5.47
CA ALA A 235 10.30 0.28 4.59
C ALA A 235 10.21 1.65 3.91
N ILE A 236 9.04 2.05 3.42
CA ILE A 236 8.83 3.37 2.80
C ILE A 236 9.05 4.51 3.80
N LEU A 237 8.55 4.36 5.02
CA LEU A 237 8.78 5.36 6.09
C LEU A 237 10.25 5.43 6.51
N TYR A 238 10.93 4.28 6.62
CA TYR A 238 12.36 4.20 6.95
C TYR A 238 13.24 4.82 5.85
N LEU A 239 12.95 4.51 4.59
CA LEU A 239 13.72 4.95 3.43
C LEU A 239 13.38 6.36 2.96
N ARG A 240 12.40 7.04 3.59
CA ARG A 240 12.01 8.43 3.28
C ARG A 240 13.18 9.40 3.39
N ARG A 241 14.07 9.19 4.36
CA ARG A 241 15.29 9.97 4.58
C ARG A 241 16.51 9.03 4.55
N PRO A 242 16.99 8.63 3.36
CA PRO A 242 17.99 7.58 3.23
C PRO A 242 19.34 8.01 3.81
N ARG A 243 19.92 7.14 4.64
CA ARG A 243 21.31 7.32 5.13
C ARG A 243 22.34 7.17 3.99
N PHE A 244 22.06 6.31 3.01
CA PHE A 244 22.94 5.99 1.89
C PHE A 244 22.20 6.17 0.54
N PRO A 245 22.10 7.40 0.01
CA PRO A 245 21.20 7.70 -1.11
C PRO A 245 21.51 6.89 -2.39
N ARG A 246 22.78 6.59 -2.67
CA ARG A 246 23.18 5.78 -3.84
C ARG A 246 22.69 4.33 -3.74
N LEU A 247 22.84 3.70 -2.57
CA LEU A 247 22.37 2.34 -2.34
C LEU A 247 20.84 2.30 -2.31
N THR A 248 20.22 3.31 -1.67
CA THR A 248 18.76 3.40 -1.63
C THR A 248 18.17 3.60 -3.03
N ALA A 249 18.85 4.29 -3.95
CA ALA A 249 18.39 4.44 -5.33
C ALA A 249 18.26 3.10 -6.09
N LEU A 250 18.97 2.04 -5.65
CA LEU A 250 18.91 0.69 -6.23
C LEU A 250 17.88 -0.23 -5.55
N MET A 251 17.12 0.26 -4.56
CA MET A 251 16.13 -0.54 -3.84
C MET A 251 15.07 -1.22 -4.72
N PRO A 252 14.64 -0.68 -5.89
CA PRO A 252 13.73 -1.43 -6.77
C PRO A 252 14.32 -2.76 -7.24
N MET A 253 15.63 -2.82 -7.51
CA MET A 253 16.30 -4.06 -7.92
C MET A 253 16.36 -5.05 -6.76
N PHE A 254 16.79 -4.59 -5.57
CA PHE A 254 16.80 -5.42 -4.37
C PHE A 254 15.39 -5.86 -3.96
N GLY A 255 14.39 -5.00 -4.17
CA GLY A 255 12.98 -5.29 -3.93
C GLY A 255 12.45 -6.36 -4.87
N ALA A 256 12.78 -6.31 -6.16
CA ALA A 256 12.43 -7.35 -7.12
C ALA A 256 13.09 -8.69 -6.77
N MET A 257 14.39 -8.69 -6.44
CA MET A 257 15.10 -9.89 -5.99
C MET A 257 14.53 -10.44 -4.68
N GLY A 258 14.22 -9.56 -3.72
CA GLY A 258 13.64 -9.91 -2.43
C GLY A 258 12.23 -10.47 -2.58
N LEU A 259 11.41 -9.88 -3.46
CA LEU A 259 10.07 -10.38 -3.79
C LEU A 259 10.13 -11.76 -4.46
N PHE A 260 11.05 -11.95 -5.41
CA PHE A 260 11.27 -13.26 -6.04
C PHE A 260 11.72 -14.30 -5.01
N GLY A 261 12.67 -13.96 -4.14
CA GLY A 261 13.14 -14.85 -3.07
C GLY A 261 12.04 -15.19 -2.06
N PHE A 262 11.29 -14.18 -1.60
CA PHE A 262 10.13 -14.35 -0.72
C PHE A 262 9.10 -15.28 -1.36
N PHE A 263 8.72 -14.99 -2.61
CA PHE A 263 7.82 -15.83 -3.39
C PHE A 263 8.31 -17.28 -3.48
N SER A 264 9.59 -17.46 -3.82
CA SER A 264 10.23 -18.78 -3.96
C SER A 264 10.13 -19.59 -2.67
N ILE A 265 10.50 -19.00 -1.53
CA ILE A 265 10.51 -19.69 -0.24
C ILE A 265 9.11 -20.18 0.13
N PHE A 266 8.10 -19.31 0.05
CA PHE A 266 6.73 -19.70 0.41
C PHE A 266 6.13 -20.70 -0.58
N GLU A 267 6.51 -20.62 -1.85
CA GLU A 267 6.01 -21.55 -2.85
C GLU A 267 6.68 -22.91 -2.81
N TYR A 268 7.93 -22.98 -2.32
CA TYR A 268 8.59 -24.24 -2.00
C TYR A 268 7.78 -25.07 -0.98
N PHE A 269 7.42 -24.45 0.14
CA PHE A 269 6.68 -25.15 1.20
C PHE A 269 5.25 -25.48 0.78
N ARG A 270 4.59 -24.59 0.04
CA ARG A 270 3.17 -24.73 -0.31
C ARG A 270 2.91 -25.78 -1.39
N SER A 271 3.59 -25.68 -2.52
CA SER A 271 3.17 -26.38 -3.75
C SER A 271 4.26 -27.25 -4.35
N TRP A 272 5.52 -26.85 -4.23
CA TRP A 272 6.63 -27.67 -4.71
C TRP A 272 6.76 -28.97 -3.93
N SER A 273 6.89 -28.89 -2.60
CA SER A 273 7.14 -30.06 -1.75
C SER A 273 6.01 -31.10 -1.81
N ALA A 274 4.79 -30.64 -2.06
CA ALA A 274 3.59 -31.45 -2.06
C ALA A 274 3.24 -32.07 -3.42
N TYR A 275 3.33 -31.30 -4.51
CA TYR A 275 2.72 -31.69 -5.78
C TYR A 275 3.66 -31.51 -6.99
N TYR A 276 4.29 -30.35 -7.15
CA TYR A 276 5.01 -30.00 -8.38
C TYR A 276 6.41 -30.59 -8.50
N LYS A 277 6.96 -31.16 -7.42
CA LYS A 277 8.25 -31.87 -7.44
C LYS A 277 8.31 -32.98 -8.50
N TYR A 278 7.16 -33.59 -8.84
CA TYR A 278 7.09 -34.67 -9.82
C TYR A 278 6.70 -34.21 -11.23
N GLN A 279 6.36 -32.94 -11.42
CA GLN A 279 5.88 -32.39 -12.71
C GLN A 279 6.92 -31.53 -13.42
N TYR A 280 7.87 -30.96 -12.69
CA TYR A 280 8.91 -30.09 -13.22
C TYR A 280 10.29 -30.67 -12.95
N ASP A 281 11.20 -30.50 -13.90
CA ASP A 281 12.58 -31.01 -13.82
C ASP A 281 13.37 -30.37 -12.67
N ASN A 282 13.16 -29.07 -12.43
CA ASN A 282 13.84 -28.35 -11.36
C ASN A 282 12.96 -27.25 -10.75
N PHE A 283 13.30 -26.91 -9.51
CA PHE A 283 12.57 -25.91 -8.73
C PHE A 283 12.68 -24.50 -9.33
N PHE A 284 13.83 -24.17 -9.95
CA PHE A 284 14.06 -22.84 -10.48
C PHE A 284 13.16 -22.52 -11.68
N VAL A 285 13.01 -23.46 -12.62
CA VAL A 285 12.11 -23.36 -13.77
C VAL A 285 10.67 -23.28 -13.30
N PHE A 286 10.27 -24.11 -12.32
CA PHE A 286 8.94 -24.04 -11.71
C PHE A 286 8.64 -22.65 -11.14
N ILE A 287 9.53 -22.10 -10.32
CA ILE A 287 9.35 -20.78 -9.71
C ILE A 287 9.35 -19.68 -10.76
N LEU A 288 10.25 -19.75 -11.75
CA LEU A 288 10.32 -18.74 -12.79
C LEU A 288 9.03 -18.72 -13.62
N ALA A 289 8.52 -19.88 -14.01
CA ALA A 289 7.25 -20.02 -14.73
C ALA A 289 6.07 -19.51 -13.88
N ARG A 290 6.01 -19.88 -12.60
CA ARG A 290 4.97 -19.42 -11.66
C ARG A 290 5.00 -17.92 -11.45
N PHE A 291 6.16 -17.37 -11.12
CA PHE A 291 6.34 -15.95 -10.82
C PHE A 291 5.99 -15.10 -12.04
N SER A 292 6.50 -15.47 -13.21
CA SER A 292 6.19 -14.79 -14.46
C SER A 292 4.72 -14.94 -14.84
N GLY A 293 4.14 -16.15 -14.67
CA GLY A 293 2.72 -16.44 -14.86
C GLY A 293 1.82 -15.49 -14.08
N TYR A 294 2.06 -15.31 -12.77
CA TYR A 294 1.23 -14.45 -11.92
C TYR A 294 1.06 -13.00 -12.42
N TYR A 295 2.08 -12.44 -13.06
CA TYR A 295 2.03 -11.06 -13.57
C TYR A 295 1.60 -11.01 -15.04
N ILE A 296 2.13 -11.89 -15.89
CA ILE A 296 1.84 -11.90 -17.32
C ILE A 296 0.38 -12.27 -17.59
N THR A 297 -0.12 -13.34 -16.96
CA THR A 297 -1.51 -13.77 -17.19
C THR A 297 -2.50 -12.80 -16.56
N ALA A 298 -2.15 -12.10 -15.47
CA ALA A 298 -3.03 -11.07 -14.92
C ALA A 298 -3.31 -9.95 -15.92
N LEU A 299 -2.26 -9.50 -16.63
CA LEU A 299 -2.37 -8.52 -17.71
C LEU A 299 -3.15 -9.06 -18.90
N ASP A 300 -2.91 -10.33 -19.29
CA ASP A 300 -3.63 -11.00 -20.37
C ASP A 300 -5.13 -11.19 -20.06
N ASN A 301 -5.47 -11.64 -18.85
CA ASN A 301 -6.84 -11.77 -18.36
C ASN A 301 -7.56 -10.42 -18.37
N GLY A 302 -6.90 -9.35 -17.90
CA GLY A 302 -7.44 -8.00 -17.96
C GLY A 302 -7.73 -7.55 -19.39
N ALA A 303 -6.85 -7.88 -20.34
CA ALA A 303 -7.05 -7.61 -21.76
C ALA A 303 -8.23 -8.43 -22.33
N GLY A 304 -8.37 -9.69 -21.92
CA GLY A 304 -9.50 -10.56 -22.27
C GLY A 304 -10.84 -9.99 -21.81
N LEU A 305 -10.92 -9.49 -20.58
CA LEU A 305 -12.11 -8.82 -20.06
C LEU A 305 -12.48 -7.57 -20.88
N VAL A 306 -11.50 -6.74 -21.25
CA VAL A 306 -11.74 -5.56 -22.11
C VAL A 306 -12.24 -5.98 -23.49
N ARG A 307 -11.71 -7.06 -24.06
CA ARG A 307 -12.12 -7.58 -25.36
C ARG A 307 -13.56 -8.09 -25.35
N ASP A 308 -13.93 -8.88 -24.33
CA ASP A 308 -15.21 -9.59 -24.31
C ASP A 308 -16.35 -8.73 -23.77
N TRP A 309 -16.08 -7.88 -22.77
CA TRP A 309 -17.12 -7.06 -22.13
C TRP A 309 -17.17 -5.64 -22.68
N GLY A 310 -16.07 -5.13 -23.25
CA GLY A 310 -15.97 -3.73 -23.63
C GLY A 310 -16.08 -2.80 -22.41
N GLY A 311 -16.66 -1.62 -22.63
CA GLY A 311 -16.94 -0.65 -21.56
C GLY A 311 -18.34 -0.86 -20.98
N ILE A 312 -18.42 -1.19 -19.69
CA ILE A 312 -19.69 -1.43 -18.98
C ILE A 312 -20.45 -0.11 -18.74
N GLY A 313 -19.74 1.01 -18.58
CA GLY A 313 -20.28 2.32 -18.26
C GLY A 313 -20.54 2.54 -16.76
N ALA A 314 -20.07 1.65 -15.88
CA ALA A 314 -20.30 1.72 -14.44
C ALA A 314 -19.07 1.23 -13.65
N PRO A 315 -18.81 1.77 -12.44
CA PRO A 315 -17.65 1.45 -11.63
C PRO A 315 -17.80 0.11 -10.89
N LEU A 316 -18.03 -1.01 -11.61
CA LEU A 316 -18.23 -2.32 -10.99
C LEU A 316 -16.95 -2.85 -10.35
N ASN A 317 -15.81 -2.67 -11.02
CA ASN A 317 -14.51 -3.16 -10.56
C ASN A 317 -13.72 -2.08 -9.80
N THR A 318 -13.76 -0.84 -10.29
CA THR A 318 -13.11 0.33 -9.69
C THR A 318 -13.80 0.83 -8.42
N ALA A 319 -14.98 0.30 -8.07
CA ALA A 319 -15.60 0.47 -6.77
C ALA A 319 -16.06 -0.88 -6.18
N GLU A 320 -15.27 -1.95 -6.37
CA GLU A 320 -15.60 -3.30 -5.88
C GLU A 320 -16.03 -3.32 -4.41
N TRP A 321 -15.35 -2.55 -3.54
CA TRP A 321 -15.69 -2.42 -2.13
C TRP A 321 -17.15 -1.98 -1.87
N TYR A 322 -17.72 -1.17 -2.77
CA TYR A 322 -19.10 -0.67 -2.65
C TYR A 322 -20.11 -1.77 -2.97
N TRP A 323 -19.83 -2.56 -4.01
CA TRP A 323 -20.68 -3.66 -4.44
C TRP A 323 -20.59 -4.87 -3.51
N GLN A 324 -19.48 -5.03 -2.78
CA GLN A 324 -19.32 -6.08 -1.78
C GLN A 324 -19.58 -5.58 -0.35
N PHE A 325 -20.09 -4.37 -0.19
CA PHE A 325 -20.35 -3.80 1.13
C PHE A 325 -21.44 -4.60 1.86
N PRO A 326 -21.27 -4.91 3.17
CA PRO A 326 -22.31 -5.57 3.94
C PRO A 326 -23.60 -4.73 3.93
N TRP A 327 -24.77 -5.39 3.94
CA TRP A 327 -26.13 -4.80 3.83
C TRP A 327 -26.73 -4.73 2.42
N GLU A 328 -26.16 -5.41 1.42
CA GLU A 328 -26.76 -5.57 0.07
C GLU A 328 -27.06 -4.25 -0.68
N ILE A 329 -26.54 -3.12 -0.21
CA ILE A 329 -26.80 -1.78 -0.76
C ILE A 329 -26.39 -1.73 -2.24
N GLY A 330 -25.17 -2.18 -2.54
CA GLY A 330 -24.68 -2.27 -3.90
C GLY A 330 -25.37 -3.36 -4.72
N GLN A 331 -25.34 -4.60 -4.22
CA GLN A 331 -25.76 -5.78 -5.01
C GLN A 331 -27.25 -5.82 -5.33
N THR A 332 -28.11 -5.39 -4.40
CA THR A 332 -29.57 -5.56 -4.53
C THR A 332 -30.26 -4.24 -4.84
N TYR A 333 -29.97 -3.17 -4.10
CA TYR A 333 -30.71 -1.92 -4.24
C TYR A 333 -30.20 -1.06 -5.39
N MET A 334 -28.91 -0.77 -5.44
CA MET A 334 -28.33 0.10 -6.46
C MET A 334 -28.27 -0.53 -7.83
N SER A 335 -27.99 -1.82 -7.92
CA SER A 335 -28.00 -2.55 -9.19
C SER A 335 -29.38 -2.47 -9.88
N LYS A 336 -30.47 -2.67 -9.11
CA LYS A 336 -31.85 -2.54 -9.61
C LYS A 336 -32.20 -1.11 -9.96
N LEU A 337 -31.81 -0.14 -9.12
CA LEU A 337 -32.08 1.28 -9.35
C LEU A 337 -31.42 1.79 -10.64
N LEU A 338 -30.18 1.38 -10.88
CA LEU A 338 -29.37 1.82 -12.03
C LEU A 338 -29.54 0.91 -13.26
N GLY A 339 -30.36 -0.15 -13.16
CA GLY A 339 -30.53 -1.13 -14.23
C GLY A 339 -29.24 -1.86 -14.62
N LEU A 340 -28.28 -1.96 -13.70
CA LEU A 340 -26.96 -2.53 -13.97
C LEU A 340 -27.00 -4.05 -13.85
N ARG A 341 -26.55 -4.72 -14.91
CA ARG A 341 -26.21 -6.15 -14.83
C ARG A 341 -24.83 -6.26 -14.19
N ILE A 342 -24.77 -6.71 -12.94
CA ILE A 342 -23.49 -7.00 -12.27
C ILE A 342 -22.85 -8.16 -13.03
N LEU A 343 -21.83 -7.85 -13.83
CA LEU A 343 -21.00 -8.86 -14.47
C LEU A 343 -19.97 -9.31 -13.45
N ASP A 344 -20.06 -10.57 -13.04
CA ASP A 344 -19.10 -11.15 -12.12
C ASP A 344 -17.84 -11.56 -12.89
N TYR A 345 -16.75 -10.81 -12.70
CA TYR A 345 -15.50 -11.08 -13.39
C TYR A 345 -14.88 -12.39 -12.90
N ASN A 346 -15.23 -12.85 -11.68
CA ASN A 346 -14.80 -14.15 -11.18
C ASN A 346 -15.41 -15.28 -12.01
N ALA A 347 -16.65 -15.14 -12.48
CA ALA A 347 -17.25 -16.10 -13.39
C ALA A 347 -16.53 -16.12 -14.74
N TRP A 348 -16.17 -14.96 -15.29
CA TRP A 348 -15.38 -14.92 -16.54
C TRP A 348 -14.01 -15.57 -16.35
N LEU A 349 -13.33 -15.26 -15.25
CA LEU A 349 -12.02 -15.84 -14.92
C LEU A 349 -12.11 -17.35 -14.68
N PHE A 350 -13.18 -17.84 -14.08
CA PHE A 350 -13.40 -19.28 -13.88
C PHE A 350 -13.45 -20.03 -15.21
N TRP A 351 -14.04 -19.43 -16.25
CA TRP A 351 -14.17 -20.06 -17.57
C TRP A 351 -12.97 -19.80 -18.50
N ASN A 352 -12.26 -18.69 -18.33
CA ASN A 352 -11.24 -18.22 -19.28
C ASN A 352 -9.81 -18.14 -18.69
N ALA A 353 -9.65 -18.31 -17.38
CA ALA A 353 -8.36 -18.34 -16.71
C ALA A 353 -8.18 -19.64 -15.91
N THR A 354 -6.97 -19.89 -15.43
CA THR A 354 -6.70 -21.00 -14.50
C THR A 354 -7.07 -20.60 -13.07
N GLU A 355 -7.50 -21.57 -12.26
CA GLU A 355 -7.71 -21.36 -10.82
C GLU A 355 -6.49 -20.79 -10.10
N GLU A 356 -5.28 -21.07 -10.60
CA GLU A 356 -4.04 -20.59 -10.02
C GLU A 356 -3.65 -19.18 -10.46
N PHE A 357 -4.06 -18.76 -11.65
CA PHE A 357 -3.66 -17.50 -12.28
C PHE A 357 -4.87 -16.66 -12.74
N ASN A 358 -5.82 -16.45 -11.83
CA ASN A 358 -7.10 -15.77 -12.06
C ASN A 358 -7.14 -14.32 -11.53
N ASN A 359 -6.10 -13.52 -11.76
CA ASN A 359 -6.12 -12.13 -11.30
C ASN A 359 -6.63 -11.16 -12.38
N PRO A 360 -7.55 -10.23 -12.04
CA PRO A 360 -7.93 -9.14 -12.92
C PRO A 360 -6.93 -7.98 -12.78
N SER A 361 -6.04 -7.83 -13.78
CA SER A 361 -5.02 -6.75 -13.81
C SER A 361 -5.56 -5.39 -13.37
N GLY A 362 -4.79 -4.68 -12.53
CA GLY A 362 -4.99 -3.31 -12.03
C GLY A 362 -5.06 -2.20 -13.09
N ILE A 363 -4.57 -2.44 -14.31
CA ILE A 363 -4.53 -1.43 -15.37
C ILE A 363 -5.78 -1.50 -16.25
N TYR A 364 -6.32 -2.70 -16.46
CA TYR A 364 -7.41 -2.91 -17.42
C TYR A 364 -8.81 -2.75 -16.82
N MET A 365 -9.04 -2.95 -15.52
CA MET A 365 -10.42 -2.81 -15.01
C MET A 365 -11.02 -1.40 -15.12
N PRO A 366 -10.30 -0.28 -15.04
CA PRO A 366 -10.92 1.01 -15.31
C PRO A 366 -11.36 1.14 -16.77
N ILE A 367 -10.67 0.45 -17.67
CA ILE A 367 -11.03 0.36 -19.09
C ILE A 367 -12.26 -0.54 -19.27
N VAL A 368 -12.37 -1.64 -18.51
CA VAL A 368 -13.58 -2.48 -18.48
C VAL A 368 -14.77 -1.68 -17.96
N ASP A 369 -14.60 -0.91 -16.88
CA ASP A 369 -15.68 -0.14 -16.29
C ASP A 369 -16.13 1.03 -17.16
N PHE A 370 -15.20 1.79 -17.75
CA PHE A 370 -15.50 3.07 -18.40
C PHE A 370 -15.21 3.11 -19.90
N GLY A 371 -14.82 1.98 -20.50
CA GLY A 371 -14.33 1.89 -21.87
C GLY A 371 -12.92 2.48 -22.05
N PRO A 372 -12.35 2.44 -23.27
CA PRO A 372 -10.99 2.90 -23.54
C PRO A 372 -10.74 4.36 -23.13
N ALA A 373 -11.58 5.29 -23.58
CA ALA A 373 -11.40 6.71 -23.28
C ALA A 373 -11.65 7.03 -21.79
N GLY A 374 -12.74 6.52 -21.23
CA GLY A 374 -13.07 6.73 -19.81
C GLY A 374 -12.04 6.10 -18.86
N GLY A 375 -11.53 4.92 -19.20
CA GLY A 375 -10.48 4.25 -18.44
C GLY A 375 -9.15 5.02 -18.45
N LEU A 376 -8.75 5.60 -19.58
CA LEU A 376 -7.57 6.47 -19.66
C LEU A 376 -7.73 7.75 -18.83
N VAL A 377 -8.90 8.39 -18.89
CA VAL A 377 -9.23 9.54 -18.04
C VAL A 377 -9.19 9.15 -16.56
N PHE A 378 -9.77 8.01 -16.19
CA PHE A 378 -9.71 7.49 -14.83
C PHE A 378 -8.26 7.29 -14.38
N LEU A 379 -7.43 6.61 -15.17
CA LEU A 379 -6.02 6.36 -14.83
C LEU A 379 -5.23 7.66 -14.67
N PHE A 380 -5.51 8.68 -15.49
CA PHE A 380 -4.94 10.01 -15.32
C PHE A 380 -5.36 10.69 -14.01
N LEU A 381 -6.66 10.69 -13.68
CA LEU A 381 -7.17 11.24 -12.42
C LEU A 381 -6.64 10.48 -11.20
N PHE A 382 -6.56 9.16 -11.31
CA PHE A 382 -5.98 8.30 -10.29
C PHE A 382 -4.47 8.55 -10.12
N GLY A 383 -3.78 8.82 -11.24
CA GLY A 383 -2.41 9.35 -11.25
C GLY A 383 -2.30 10.67 -10.49
N LEU A 384 -3.14 11.65 -10.80
CA LEU A 384 -3.18 12.95 -10.11
C LEU A 384 -3.38 12.79 -8.60
N LEU A 385 -4.35 11.98 -8.18
CA LEU A 385 -4.58 11.68 -6.76
C LEU A 385 -3.35 11.06 -6.11
N THR A 386 -2.74 10.07 -6.76
CA THR A 386 -1.53 9.39 -6.27
C THR A 386 -0.34 10.35 -6.17
N GLY A 387 -0.16 11.25 -7.15
CA GLY A 387 0.86 12.29 -7.12
C GLY A 387 0.64 13.31 -6.01
N TYR A 388 -0.62 13.67 -5.71
CA TYR A 388 -0.97 14.54 -4.59
C TYR A 388 -0.62 13.90 -3.24
N ILE A 389 -0.99 12.62 -3.04
CA ILE A 389 -0.67 11.86 -1.83
C ILE A 389 0.86 11.76 -1.65
N TYR A 390 1.59 11.43 -2.73
CA TYR A 390 3.06 11.38 -2.72
C TYR A 390 3.68 12.73 -2.34
N ARG A 391 3.20 13.83 -2.93
CA ARG A 391 3.67 15.18 -2.58
C ARG A 391 3.44 15.48 -1.10
N SER A 392 2.26 15.13 -0.58
CA SER A 392 1.91 15.26 0.84
C SER A 392 2.89 14.48 1.75
N PHE A 393 3.29 13.27 1.33
CA PHE A 393 4.29 12.43 1.99
C PHE A 393 5.71 13.03 1.96
N VAL A 394 6.16 13.53 0.80
CA VAL A 394 7.47 14.20 0.67
C VAL A 394 7.56 15.38 1.63
N ARG A 395 6.50 16.21 1.67
CA ARG A 395 6.40 17.37 2.57
C ARG A 395 6.18 16.99 4.04
N GLY A 396 5.87 15.74 4.35
CA GLY A 396 5.75 15.25 5.73
C GLY A 396 4.49 15.75 6.44
N THR A 397 3.40 15.97 5.70
CA THR A 397 2.10 16.18 6.33
C THR A 397 1.66 14.90 7.02
N PHE A 398 0.82 15.00 8.05
CA PHE A 398 0.29 13.81 8.72
C PHE A 398 -0.49 12.89 7.76
N ALA A 399 -1.36 13.47 6.93
CA ALA A 399 -2.15 12.73 5.95
C ALA A 399 -1.28 11.95 4.95
N GLY A 400 -0.24 12.59 4.40
CA GLY A 400 0.69 11.95 3.48
C GLY A 400 1.46 10.81 4.13
N LEU A 401 1.91 10.99 5.39
CA LEU A 401 2.69 9.99 6.11
C LEU A 401 1.89 8.75 6.52
N ILE A 402 0.57 8.85 6.68
CA ILE A 402 -0.27 7.68 7.02
C ILE A 402 -0.89 7.01 5.79
N ILE A 403 -1.23 7.76 4.73
CA ILE A 403 -1.88 7.20 3.53
C ILE A 403 -0.84 6.65 2.56
N PHE A 404 0.21 7.41 2.25
CA PHE A 404 1.13 7.05 1.17
C PHE A 404 1.81 5.68 1.35
N PRO A 405 2.29 5.27 2.54
CA PRO A 405 3.01 4.01 2.68
C PRO A 405 2.19 2.77 2.31
N SER A 406 0.90 2.74 2.65
CA SER A 406 -0.01 1.66 2.24
C SER A 406 -0.54 1.85 0.82
N TRP A 407 -0.77 3.10 0.39
CA TRP A 407 -1.15 3.44 -0.99
C TRP A 407 -0.10 2.96 -2.01
N PHE A 408 1.17 3.02 -1.64
CA PHE A 408 2.30 2.60 -2.46
C PHE A 408 2.25 1.11 -2.84
N ILE A 409 1.71 0.25 -1.97
CA ILE A 409 1.46 -1.16 -2.27
C ILE A 409 0.50 -1.27 -3.46
N GLY A 410 -0.54 -0.43 -3.50
CA GLY A 410 -1.48 -0.40 -4.61
C GLY A 410 -0.85 -0.02 -5.94
N VAL A 411 0.14 0.88 -5.93
CA VAL A 411 0.91 1.23 -7.13
C VAL A 411 1.78 0.06 -7.59
N LEU A 412 2.38 -0.68 -6.66
CA LEU A 412 3.19 -1.85 -6.95
C LEU A 412 2.37 -3.03 -7.48
N GLU A 413 1.17 -3.23 -6.96
CA GLU A 413 0.29 -4.35 -7.32
C GLU A 413 -0.61 -4.07 -8.53
N LEU A 414 -0.62 -2.84 -9.06
CA LEU A 414 -1.42 -2.47 -10.24
C LEU A 414 -1.20 -3.37 -11.48
N PRO A 415 -0.01 -3.94 -11.78
CA PRO A 415 0.09 -4.88 -12.89
C PRO A 415 -0.74 -6.16 -12.68
N ARG A 416 -1.01 -6.52 -11.42
CA ARG A 416 -1.53 -7.82 -11.03
C ARG A 416 -2.98 -7.76 -10.53
N ILE A 417 -3.28 -6.89 -9.58
CA ILE A 417 -4.59 -6.79 -8.93
C ILE A 417 -5.03 -5.34 -8.70
N HIS A 418 -6.34 -5.14 -8.61
CA HIS A 418 -6.97 -3.87 -8.23
C HIS A 418 -6.94 -3.61 -6.71
N TYR A 419 -5.76 -3.64 -6.10
CA TYR A 419 -5.62 -3.61 -4.63
C TYR A 419 -6.37 -2.46 -3.94
N LEU A 420 -6.27 -1.23 -4.47
CA LEU A 420 -6.81 -0.02 -3.81
C LEU A 420 -8.34 0.07 -3.85
N PHE A 421 -8.98 -0.65 -4.76
CA PHE A 421 -10.43 -0.63 -4.95
C PHE A 421 -11.10 -1.89 -4.40
N ASN A 422 -10.31 -2.86 -3.95
CA ASN A 422 -10.78 -4.07 -3.31
C ASN A 422 -11.29 -3.80 -1.88
N THR A 423 -12.19 -4.65 -1.39
CA THR A 423 -12.73 -4.65 -0.02
C THR A 423 -11.66 -4.67 1.06
N ARG A 424 -10.47 -5.20 0.75
CA ARG A 424 -9.30 -5.24 1.62
C ARG A 424 -8.71 -3.88 1.95
N TYR A 425 -8.58 -2.98 0.97
CA TYR A 425 -7.94 -1.68 1.20
C TYR A 425 -8.90 -0.64 1.77
N PHE A 426 -10.21 -0.83 1.56
CA PHE A 426 -11.24 0.08 2.02
C PHE A 426 -11.16 0.42 3.54
N PRO A 427 -11.03 -0.55 4.48
CA PRO A 427 -10.86 -0.23 5.90
C PRO A 427 -9.62 0.60 6.19
N ILE A 428 -8.52 0.34 5.49
CA ILE A 428 -7.24 1.05 5.68
C ILE A 428 -7.45 2.53 5.38
N ILE A 429 -8.02 2.85 4.21
CA ILE A 429 -8.25 4.24 3.82
C ILE A 429 -9.29 4.91 4.74
N MET A 430 -10.36 4.22 5.13
CA MET A 430 -11.37 4.78 6.04
C MET A 430 -10.82 5.10 7.42
N ILE A 431 -9.99 4.21 7.99
CA ILE A 431 -9.32 4.47 9.27
C ILE A 431 -8.36 5.66 9.11
N CYS A 432 -7.56 5.72 8.03
CA CYS A 432 -6.68 6.86 7.78
C CYS A 432 -7.45 8.19 7.70
N LEU A 433 -8.57 8.22 6.94
CA LEU A 433 -9.41 9.41 6.83
C LEU A 433 -10.03 9.81 8.18
N ALA A 434 -10.52 8.84 8.95
CA ALA A 434 -11.05 9.08 10.30
C ALA A 434 -9.97 9.66 11.23
N LEU A 435 -8.74 9.14 11.18
CA LEU A 435 -7.63 9.68 11.97
C LEU A 435 -7.25 11.10 11.56
N ILE A 436 -7.22 11.40 10.26
CA ILE A 436 -6.96 12.76 9.76
C ILE A 436 -8.02 13.73 10.29
N PHE A 437 -9.29 13.33 10.21
CA PHE A 437 -10.41 14.12 10.72
C PHE A 437 -10.30 14.32 12.23
N LEU A 438 -10.13 13.25 13.01
CA LEU A 438 -10.04 13.32 14.48
C LEU A 438 -8.86 14.20 14.93
N VAL A 439 -7.69 14.07 14.31
CA VAL A 439 -6.54 14.93 14.59
C VAL A 439 -6.85 16.39 14.28
N SER A 440 -7.56 16.67 13.18
CA SER A 440 -7.92 18.04 12.82
C SER A 440 -8.87 18.69 13.84
N VAL A 441 -9.81 17.91 14.41
CA VAL A 441 -10.74 18.34 15.45
C VAL A 441 -10.00 18.59 16.76
N VAL A 442 -9.21 17.62 17.23
CA VAL A 442 -8.45 17.71 18.49
C VAL A 442 -7.51 18.91 18.50
N LEU A 443 -6.79 19.15 17.39
CA LEU A 443 -5.89 20.29 17.25
C LEU A 443 -6.62 21.63 17.02
N GLY A 444 -7.91 21.59 16.67
CA GLY A 444 -8.77 22.77 16.61
C GLY A 444 -9.16 23.25 18.00
N GLU A 445 -9.54 22.34 18.89
CA GLU A 445 -9.96 22.64 20.26
C GLU A 445 -8.84 23.22 21.13
N GLU A 446 -7.62 22.66 21.05
CA GLU A 446 -6.47 23.15 21.82
C GLU A 446 -6.14 24.63 21.49
N ARG A 447 -6.29 25.02 20.21
CA ARG A 447 -6.07 26.40 19.76
C ARG A 447 -7.14 27.36 20.29
N TRP A 448 -8.39 26.90 20.36
CA TRP A 448 -9.46 27.70 20.92
C TRP A 448 -9.22 27.94 22.42
N GLN A 449 -8.85 26.90 23.17
CA GLN A 449 -8.53 27.02 24.59
C GLN A 449 -7.32 27.93 24.87
N SER A 450 -6.25 27.82 24.06
CA SER A 450 -5.08 28.70 24.21
C SER A 450 -5.42 30.17 23.99
N ASN A 451 -6.28 30.46 22.99
CA ASN A 451 -6.68 31.83 22.68
C ASN A 451 -7.63 32.43 23.73
N VAL A 452 -8.47 31.61 24.38
CA VAL A 452 -9.41 32.07 25.43
C VAL A 452 -8.68 32.36 26.75
N HIS A 453 -7.56 31.68 27.03
CA HIS A 453 -6.82 31.81 28.31
C HIS A 453 -5.65 32.80 28.28
N THR A 454 -5.36 33.41 27.13
CA THR A 454 -4.52 34.62 27.04
C THR A 454 -5.41 35.85 26.86
N PRO A 455 -5.99 36.43 27.93
CA PRO A 455 -6.57 37.76 27.82
C PRO A 455 -5.45 38.73 27.43
N SER A 456 -5.72 39.54 26.41
CA SER A 456 -4.87 40.62 25.92
C SER A 456 -4.39 41.51 27.07
N ASN A 457 -3.14 41.29 27.52
CA ASN A 457 -2.43 42.17 28.44
C ASN A 457 -1.94 43.46 27.74
N GLU A 458 -2.69 43.98 26.77
CA GLU A 458 -2.36 45.22 26.04
C GLU A 458 -2.85 46.50 26.74
N PHE A 459 -3.47 46.41 27.91
CA PHE A 459 -3.83 47.59 28.71
C PHE A 459 -2.94 47.75 29.94
N ARG A 460 -1.64 48.00 29.75
CA ARG A 460 -0.80 48.66 30.76
C ARG A 460 0.23 49.58 30.12
N GLY A 461 -0.05 50.89 30.17
CA GLY A 461 1.00 51.86 30.48
C GLY A 461 1.22 53.03 29.53
N HIS A 462 0.19 53.78 29.12
CA HIS A 462 0.39 55.22 28.88
C HIS A 462 0.16 55.97 30.20
N ARG A 463 1.26 56.32 30.88
CA ARG A 463 1.25 57.41 31.85
C ARG A 463 1.43 58.71 31.07
N PRO A 464 0.58 59.74 31.26
CA PRO A 464 0.85 61.06 30.72
C PRO A 464 1.98 61.71 31.54
N LEU A 465 2.93 62.32 30.84
CA LEU A 465 3.83 63.35 31.36
C LEU A 465 3.21 64.73 31.07
#